data_AF-B3ECR6-F1
#
_entry.id   AF-B3ECR6-F1
#
_cell.length_a   1.000
_cell.length_b   1.000
_cell.length_c   1.000
_cell.angle_alpha   90.00
_cell.angle_beta   90.00
_cell.angle_gamma   90.00
#
_symmetry.space_group_name_H-M   'P 1'
#
loop_
_entity.id
_entity.type
_entity.pdbx_description
1 polymer ?
#
loop_
_entity_poly.entity_id
_entity_poly.type
_entity_poly.pdbx_seq_one_letter_code
_entity_poly.pdbx_strand_id
1 'polypeptide(L)'
;MLSANFFCPTRSVSGNPQHKLRLISVLVLFFTTLSLTPLTESFAAISPENNIAQSEPEKSSCSMRNFFSDVKQFFGIRYRFGGQTPEGFDCSGFVRFMYDRVFSMRLPRTSREMATIGKKVERSELRPGDLIFFQTKGSRINHVGIFVGNDTFVHSSLSKGITEDKLQQKYYDRRFAGAVRVLDNPNSDFLSLPSQSETARQLNEPS
;
A
#
# COMPACT_ATOMS: atom_id res chain seq x y z
N MET A 1 -6.56 21.56 -54.72
CA MET A 1 -6.45 22.29 -53.44
C MET A 1 -5.19 21.80 -52.76
N LEU A 2 -4.27 22.74 -52.50
CA LEU A 2 -2.88 22.49 -52.14
C LEU A 2 -2.72 21.83 -50.76
N SER A 3 -1.78 20.87 -50.71
CA SER A 3 -1.10 20.41 -49.48
C SER A 3 -0.40 21.56 -48.77
N ALA A 4 -0.42 21.55 -47.44
CA ALA A 4 0.56 22.26 -46.62
C ALA A 4 0.95 21.38 -45.42
N ASN A 5 2.05 20.64 -45.59
CA ASN A 5 2.88 20.14 -44.51
C ASN A 5 3.53 21.34 -43.81
N PHE A 6 3.39 21.45 -42.49
CA PHE A 6 4.26 22.30 -41.69
C PHE A 6 5.18 21.44 -40.84
N PHE A 7 6.32 21.18 -41.46
CA PHE A 7 7.60 20.81 -40.88
C PHE A 7 8.22 22.08 -40.27
N CYS A 8 8.75 22.03 -39.06
CA CYS A 8 9.65 23.07 -38.55
C CYS A 8 10.83 22.43 -37.77
N PRO A 9 12.10 22.84 -37.98
CA PRO A 9 13.29 22.05 -37.64
C PRO A 9 14.23 22.68 -36.57
N THR A 10 15.21 21.86 -36.12
CA THR A 10 16.56 22.16 -35.55
C THR A 10 16.69 23.00 -34.26
N ARG A 11 17.30 22.53 -33.16
CA ARG A 11 18.74 22.26 -32.84
C ARG A 11 19.65 23.50 -32.94
N SER A 12 20.27 23.92 -31.81
CA SER A 12 21.70 24.33 -31.65
C SER A 12 21.93 25.07 -30.29
N VAL A 13 22.66 24.53 -29.30
CA VAL A 13 24.10 24.73 -28.89
C VAL A 13 24.33 25.81 -27.80
N SER A 14 25.31 25.50 -26.91
CA SER A 14 26.12 26.37 -26.01
C SER A 14 25.78 26.17 -24.52
N GLY A 15 26.67 25.86 -23.57
CA GLY A 15 28.13 25.88 -23.49
C GLY A 15 28.55 26.38 -22.09
N ASN A 16 29.03 25.44 -21.23
CA ASN A 16 29.90 25.50 -20.01
C ASN A 16 30.26 26.85 -19.32
N PRO A 17 30.52 26.92 -17.99
CA PRO A 17 31.70 26.29 -17.35
C PRO A 17 31.46 25.72 -15.92
N GLN A 18 32.01 24.56 -15.52
CA GLN A 18 33.35 24.33 -14.95
C GLN A 18 33.79 25.28 -13.83
N HIS A 19 33.50 24.92 -12.58
CA HIS A 19 34.18 25.45 -11.40
C HIS A 19 35.51 24.70 -11.18
N LYS A 20 36.61 25.27 -11.69
CA LYS A 20 37.97 24.94 -11.27
C LYS A 20 38.37 25.91 -10.16
N LEU A 21 38.69 25.43 -8.95
CA LEU A 21 39.49 26.21 -8.02
C LEU A 21 40.40 25.33 -7.13
N ARG A 22 41.66 25.27 -7.60
CA ARG A 22 42.97 25.34 -6.93
C ARG A 22 43.47 24.19 -6.04
N LEU A 23 44.60 23.64 -6.51
CA LEU A 23 45.62 22.86 -5.81
C LEU A 23 46.19 23.61 -4.59
N ILE A 24 46.45 22.88 -3.51
CA ILE A 24 47.66 23.06 -2.68
C ILE A 24 48.23 21.67 -2.39
N SER A 25 49.41 21.43 -2.96
CA SER A 25 50.29 20.29 -2.71
C SER A 25 51.36 20.73 -1.72
N VAL A 26 51.46 20.09 -0.55
CA VAL A 26 52.74 19.99 0.20
C VAL A 26 52.78 18.65 0.94
N LEU A 27 53.76 17.85 0.53
CA LEU A 27 54.23 16.58 1.06
C LEU A 27 55.55 16.86 1.81
N VAL A 28 55.67 16.59 3.12
CA VAL A 28 56.97 16.36 3.85
C VAL A 28 56.68 15.61 5.18
N LEU A 29 56.85 14.28 5.24
CA LEU A 29 57.92 13.46 5.88
C LEU A 29 57.85 13.22 7.42
N PHE A 30 57.66 11.93 7.75
CA PHE A 30 58.31 11.09 8.78
C PHE A 30 58.74 11.69 10.14
N PHE A 31 58.19 11.16 11.24
CA PHE A 31 58.97 10.80 12.44
C PHE A 31 58.38 9.57 13.15
N THR A 32 59.27 8.61 13.37
CA THR A 32 59.11 7.27 13.94
C THR A 32 59.14 7.26 15.46
N THR A 33 58.41 6.32 16.08
CA THR A 33 58.77 5.42 17.21
C THR A 33 57.48 4.64 17.54
N LEU A 34 57.26 3.39 17.13
CA LEU A 34 57.87 2.12 17.54
C LEU A 34 58.08 1.97 19.07
N SER A 35 57.04 1.49 19.75
CA SER A 35 57.16 0.75 20.99
C SER A 35 56.28 -0.49 20.91
N LEU A 36 56.93 -1.65 20.91
CA LEU A 36 56.35 -3.00 20.93
C LEU A 36 55.69 -3.28 22.28
N THR A 37 54.44 -3.74 22.27
CA THR A 37 53.85 -4.52 23.38
C THR A 37 53.46 -5.90 22.86
N PRO A 38 53.89 -7.00 23.50
CA PRO A 38 53.57 -8.35 23.04
C PRO A 38 52.16 -8.80 23.45
N LEU A 39 51.72 -9.81 22.71
CA LEU A 39 50.40 -10.41 22.61
C LEU A 39 49.99 -11.17 23.88
N THR A 40 48.71 -11.10 24.24
CA THR A 40 48.01 -12.25 24.82
C THR A 40 46.59 -12.27 24.27
N GLU A 41 46.28 -13.34 23.55
CA GLU A 41 44.96 -13.63 23.02
C GLU A 41 44.03 -14.11 24.14
N SER A 42 42.76 -13.69 24.07
CA SER A 42 41.66 -14.53 24.54
C SER A 42 40.52 -14.40 23.54
N PHE A 43 40.29 -15.50 22.82
CA PHE A 43 39.13 -15.73 21.98
C PHE A 43 37.86 -15.80 22.82
N ALA A 44 36.83 -15.03 22.43
CA ALA A 44 35.38 -15.31 22.52
C ALA A 44 34.67 -13.93 22.50
N ALA A 45 33.69 -13.63 21.67
CA ALA A 45 32.95 -14.40 20.70
C ALA A 45 32.38 -13.41 19.67
N ILE A 46 32.17 -13.91 18.47
CA ILE A 46 31.47 -13.24 17.38
C ILE A 46 30.08 -12.83 17.85
N SER A 47 29.70 -11.57 17.65
CA SER A 47 28.30 -11.16 17.54
C SER A 47 28.24 -10.02 16.52
N PRO A 48 27.75 -10.27 15.30
CA PRO A 48 27.53 -9.19 14.36
C PRO A 48 26.26 -8.46 14.80
N GLU A 49 26.39 -7.25 15.35
CA GLU A 49 25.28 -6.29 15.35
C GLU A 49 25.06 -5.76 13.92
N ASN A 50 24.70 -6.66 13.01
CA ASN A 50 23.97 -6.31 11.82
C ASN A 50 22.48 -6.54 12.14
N ASN A 51 21.92 -5.67 12.97
CA ASN A 51 20.46 -5.49 13.01
C ASN A 51 20.07 -4.68 11.78
N ILE A 52 20.17 -5.37 10.65
CA ILE A 52 19.58 -4.98 9.38
C ILE A 52 18.08 -4.82 9.65
N ALA A 53 17.62 -3.58 9.54
CA ALA A 53 16.24 -3.23 9.29
C ALA A 53 15.78 -3.91 7.99
N GLN A 54 15.38 -5.17 8.08
CA GLN A 54 14.71 -5.90 7.00
C GLN A 54 13.64 -6.81 7.57
N SER A 55 12.38 -6.39 7.45
CA SER A 55 11.26 -7.28 7.06
C SER A 55 9.91 -6.53 7.04
N GLU A 56 9.73 -5.54 6.17
CA GLU A 56 8.39 -4.96 5.88
C GLU A 56 7.97 -4.86 4.39
N PRO A 57 8.82 -5.11 3.36
CA PRO A 57 8.34 -5.17 1.97
C PRO A 57 7.87 -6.56 1.50
N GLU A 58 8.30 -7.66 2.15
CA GLU A 58 8.01 -9.03 1.69
C GLU A 58 6.53 -9.42 1.88
N LYS A 59 5.96 -9.16 3.07
CA LYS A 59 4.61 -9.62 3.44
C LYS A 59 3.50 -8.86 2.71
N SER A 60 3.65 -7.55 2.53
CA SER A 60 2.69 -6.70 1.80
C SER A 60 2.55 -7.12 0.32
N SER A 61 3.66 -7.51 -0.32
CA SER A 61 3.67 -8.00 -1.69
C SER A 61 2.94 -9.35 -1.86
N CYS A 62 3.03 -10.23 -0.87
CA CYS A 62 2.35 -11.53 -0.87
C CYS A 62 0.84 -11.35 -0.63
N SER A 63 0.46 -10.57 0.38
CA SER A 63 -0.95 -10.30 0.67
C SER A 63 -1.66 -9.61 -0.49
N MET A 64 -1.00 -8.66 -1.17
CA MET A 64 -1.60 -8.01 -2.34
C MET A 64 -1.70 -8.95 -3.55
N ARG A 65 -0.72 -9.85 -3.77
CA ARG A 65 -0.85 -10.90 -4.80
C ARG A 65 -2.03 -11.83 -4.52
N ASN A 66 -2.19 -12.25 -3.27
CA ASN A 66 -3.32 -13.08 -2.83
C ASN A 66 -4.64 -12.34 -3.00
N PHE A 67 -4.67 -11.02 -2.75
CA PHE A 67 -5.85 -10.21 -3.03
C PHE A 67 -6.27 -10.33 -4.50
N PHE A 68 -5.34 -10.14 -5.43
CA PHE A 68 -5.65 -10.21 -6.86
C PHE A 68 -6.07 -11.60 -7.32
N SER A 69 -5.47 -12.67 -6.79
CA SER A 69 -5.90 -14.03 -7.13
C SER A 69 -7.31 -14.30 -6.62
N ASP A 70 -7.64 -13.83 -5.42
CA ASP A 70 -8.92 -14.07 -4.79
C ASP A 70 -10.02 -13.25 -5.45
N VAL A 71 -9.77 -11.98 -5.73
CA VAL A 71 -10.79 -11.06 -6.23
C VAL A 71 -11.38 -11.50 -7.56
N LYS A 72 -10.55 -12.10 -8.44
CA LYS A 72 -10.95 -12.60 -9.75
C LYS A 72 -11.98 -13.72 -9.67
N GLN A 73 -11.97 -14.52 -8.60
CA GLN A 73 -12.93 -15.61 -8.40
C GLN A 73 -14.35 -15.09 -8.15
N PHE A 74 -14.48 -13.82 -7.73
CA PHE A 74 -15.76 -13.20 -7.42
C PHE A 74 -16.32 -12.36 -8.56
N PHE A 75 -15.56 -12.16 -9.65
CA PHE A 75 -16.01 -11.33 -10.78
C PHE A 75 -17.34 -11.82 -11.35
N GLY A 76 -18.26 -10.89 -11.58
CA GLY A 76 -19.60 -11.17 -12.10
C GLY A 76 -20.65 -11.55 -11.06
N ILE A 77 -20.28 -11.85 -9.80
CA ILE A 77 -21.27 -12.06 -8.73
C ILE A 77 -22.11 -10.80 -8.59
N ARG A 78 -23.44 -10.98 -8.64
CA ARG A 78 -24.39 -9.86 -8.73
C ARG A 78 -24.45 -9.05 -7.44
N TYR A 79 -24.77 -7.78 -7.63
CA TYR A 79 -25.02 -6.89 -6.51
C TYR A 79 -26.28 -7.34 -5.75
N ARG A 80 -26.18 -7.41 -4.41
CA ARG A 80 -27.31 -7.64 -3.51
C ARG A 80 -27.24 -6.64 -2.38
N PHE A 81 -28.25 -5.77 -2.24
CA PHE A 81 -28.30 -4.80 -1.16
C PHE A 81 -28.25 -5.51 0.21
N GLY A 82 -27.35 -5.09 1.09
CA GLY A 82 -27.14 -5.76 2.37
C GLY A 82 -26.27 -7.02 2.30
N GLY A 83 -25.92 -7.49 1.10
CA GLY A 83 -25.21 -8.74 0.85
C GLY A 83 -23.74 -8.70 1.30
N GLN A 84 -23.29 -9.79 1.91
CA GLN A 84 -21.95 -9.94 2.50
C GLN A 84 -21.32 -11.32 2.21
N THR A 85 -21.94 -12.11 1.32
CA THR A 85 -21.55 -13.50 1.02
C THR A 85 -21.45 -13.70 -0.49
N PRO A 86 -20.81 -14.79 -0.95
CA PRO A 86 -20.71 -15.11 -2.38
C PRO A 86 -22.04 -15.31 -3.12
N GLU A 87 -23.17 -15.43 -2.40
CA GLU A 87 -24.51 -15.41 -3.00
C GLU A 87 -24.90 -14.02 -3.55
N GLY A 88 -24.19 -12.97 -3.14
CA GLY A 88 -24.38 -11.61 -3.59
C GLY A 88 -23.84 -10.59 -2.59
N PHE A 89 -23.17 -9.57 -3.11
CA PHE A 89 -22.52 -8.55 -2.29
C PHE A 89 -23.05 -7.16 -2.59
N ASP A 90 -23.20 -6.30 -1.57
CA ASP A 90 -23.17 -4.85 -1.81
C ASP A 90 -21.73 -4.33 -1.83
N CYS A 91 -21.56 -3.04 -2.12
CA CYS A 91 -20.23 -2.45 -2.25
C CYS A 91 -19.39 -2.60 -0.97
N SER A 92 -19.95 -2.22 0.17
CA SER A 92 -19.29 -2.33 1.48
C SER A 92 -19.15 -3.77 1.97
N GLY A 93 -20.10 -4.64 1.68
CA GLY A 93 -20.07 -6.05 2.05
C GLY A 93 -18.98 -6.80 1.29
N PHE A 94 -18.80 -6.50 0.00
CA PHE A 94 -17.68 -7.00 -0.78
C PHE A 94 -16.33 -6.53 -0.21
N VAL A 95 -16.19 -5.23 0.07
CA VAL A 95 -14.95 -4.68 0.63
C VAL A 95 -14.61 -5.31 1.97
N ARG A 96 -15.59 -5.37 2.88
CA ARG A 96 -15.43 -6.01 4.20
C ARG A 96 -15.04 -7.47 4.08
N PHE A 97 -15.68 -8.22 3.19
CA PHE A 97 -15.39 -9.63 2.96
C PHE A 97 -13.96 -9.86 2.46
N MET A 98 -13.52 -9.08 1.47
CA MET A 98 -12.16 -9.21 0.93
C MET A 98 -11.09 -8.83 1.96
N TYR A 99 -11.35 -7.78 2.75
CA TYR A 99 -10.43 -7.35 3.79
C TYR A 99 -10.29 -8.35 4.94
N ASP A 100 -11.40 -8.95 5.36
CA ASP A 100 -11.40 -10.00 6.38
C ASP A 100 -10.68 -11.25 5.85
N ARG A 101 -10.96 -11.66 4.60
CA ARG A 101 -10.35 -12.84 3.98
C ARG A 101 -8.84 -12.71 3.78
N VAL A 102 -8.37 -11.60 3.24
CA VAL A 102 -6.97 -11.47 2.79
C VAL A 102 -6.06 -10.88 3.87
N PHE A 103 -6.60 -9.97 4.67
CA PHE A 103 -5.83 -9.22 5.66
C PHE A 103 -6.27 -9.50 7.10
N SER A 104 -7.26 -10.38 7.32
CA SER A 104 -7.84 -10.64 8.67
C SER A 104 -8.33 -9.37 9.35
N MET A 105 -8.75 -8.37 8.57
CA MET A 105 -9.17 -7.05 9.05
C MET A 105 -10.69 -6.89 8.90
N ARG A 106 -11.37 -6.69 10.03
CA ARG A 106 -12.82 -6.44 10.06
C ARG A 106 -13.13 -4.96 9.93
N LEU A 107 -13.51 -4.55 8.74
CA LEU A 107 -13.97 -3.19 8.47
C LEU A 107 -15.42 -2.96 8.96
N PRO A 108 -15.81 -1.72 9.29
CA PRO A 108 -17.20 -1.33 9.56
C PRO A 108 -18.17 -1.76 8.46
N ARG A 109 -19.47 -1.83 8.75
CA ARG A 109 -20.44 -2.40 7.79
C ARG A 109 -20.72 -1.46 6.63
N THR A 110 -20.71 -0.15 6.86
CA THR A 110 -21.14 0.83 5.85
C THR A 110 -19.96 1.58 5.24
N SER A 111 -20.09 1.96 3.97
CA SER A 111 -19.09 2.79 3.27
C SER A 111 -18.84 4.14 3.96
N ARG A 112 -19.84 4.68 4.66
CA ARG A 112 -19.71 5.92 5.43
C ARG A 112 -18.81 5.77 6.65
N GLU A 113 -18.98 4.69 7.41
CA GLU A 113 -18.11 4.39 8.56
C GLU A 113 -16.71 4.01 8.09
N MET A 114 -16.59 3.27 6.98
CA MET A 114 -15.29 2.97 6.38
C MET A 114 -14.52 4.24 5.97
N ALA A 115 -15.22 5.30 5.55
CA ALA A 115 -14.59 6.56 5.17
C ALA A 115 -14.05 7.37 6.37
N THR A 116 -14.41 6.99 7.60
CA THR A 116 -13.96 7.67 8.83
C THR A 116 -12.83 6.93 9.53
N ILE A 117 -12.44 5.75 9.06
CA ILE A 117 -11.35 4.97 9.65
C ILE A 117 -10.06 5.11 8.84
N GLY A 118 -8.92 4.98 9.52
CA GLY A 118 -7.60 5.07 8.91
C GLY A 118 -7.18 6.50 8.52
N LYS A 119 -6.09 6.58 7.76
CA LYS A 119 -5.49 7.84 7.31
C LYS A 119 -6.13 8.30 5.99
N LYS A 120 -6.54 9.56 5.90
CA LYS A 120 -6.97 10.16 4.62
C LYS A 120 -5.82 10.19 3.61
N VAL A 121 -6.11 9.83 2.37
CA VAL A 121 -5.12 9.75 1.28
C VAL A 121 -5.55 10.64 0.13
N GLU A 122 -4.60 11.44 -0.36
CA GLU A 122 -4.79 12.23 -1.56
C GLU A 122 -4.81 11.33 -2.81
N ARG A 123 -5.56 11.73 -3.84
CA ARG A 123 -5.72 10.91 -5.06
C ARG A 123 -4.37 10.58 -5.73
N SER A 124 -3.41 11.49 -5.67
CA SER A 124 -2.05 11.31 -6.21
C SER A 124 -1.19 10.33 -5.39
N GLU A 125 -1.59 10.01 -4.16
CA GLU A 125 -0.87 9.15 -3.23
C GLU A 125 -1.50 7.76 -3.06
N LEU A 126 -2.48 7.44 -3.90
CA LEU A 126 -3.18 6.15 -3.88
C LEU A 126 -2.22 4.98 -4.09
N ARG A 127 -2.37 3.96 -3.24
CA ARG A 127 -1.61 2.72 -3.27
C ARG A 127 -2.56 1.52 -3.31
N PRO A 128 -2.19 0.41 -3.96
CA PRO A 128 -2.98 -0.81 -3.93
C PRO A 128 -3.37 -1.18 -2.50
N GLY A 129 -4.65 -1.47 -2.30
CA GLY A 129 -5.26 -1.68 -0.99
C GLY A 129 -6.12 -0.49 -0.55
N ASP A 130 -5.76 0.76 -0.84
CA ASP A 130 -6.50 1.92 -0.33
C ASP A 130 -8.01 1.84 -0.66
N LEU A 131 -8.84 2.22 0.31
CA LEU A 131 -10.28 2.29 0.12
C LEU A 131 -10.63 3.63 -0.51
N ILE A 132 -11.36 3.58 -1.62
CA ILE A 132 -11.80 4.78 -2.33
C ILE A 132 -13.32 4.90 -2.27
N PHE A 133 -13.81 6.13 -2.12
CA PHE A 133 -15.21 6.41 -1.83
C PHE A 133 -15.83 7.29 -2.90
N PHE A 134 -17.13 7.07 -3.13
CA PHE A 134 -17.87 7.82 -4.13
C PHE A 134 -19.24 8.29 -3.64
N GLN A 135 -19.68 9.41 -4.22
CA GLN A 135 -21.02 9.96 -4.11
C GLN A 135 -21.82 9.65 -5.40
N THR A 136 -22.27 8.39 -5.54
CA THR A 136 -23.00 7.96 -6.76
C THR A 136 -24.47 8.40 -6.79
N LYS A 137 -25.07 8.61 -5.61
CA LYS A 137 -26.44 9.10 -5.40
C LYS A 137 -26.48 10.15 -4.28
N GLY A 138 -26.86 11.38 -4.62
CA GLY A 138 -26.92 12.50 -3.66
C GLY A 138 -25.53 12.95 -3.18
N SER A 139 -25.49 13.65 -2.04
CA SER A 139 -24.29 14.33 -1.52
C SER A 139 -23.50 13.54 -0.48
N ARG A 140 -23.95 12.33 -0.12
CA ARG A 140 -23.31 11.49 0.92
C ARG A 140 -22.55 10.35 0.27
N ILE A 141 -21.47 9.91 0.92
CA ILE A 141 -20.78 8.67 0.55
C ILE A 141 -21.78 7.51 0.58
N ASN A 142 -21.87 6.79 -0.53
CA ASN A 142 -22.82 5.69 -0.73
C ASN A 142 -22.20 4.50 -1.47
N HIS A 143 -20.94 4.63 -1.90
CA HIS A 143 -20.24 3.61 -2.65
C HIS A 143 -18.77 3.58 -2.27
N VAL A 144 -18.18 2.39 -2.29
CA VAL A 144 -16.79 2.13 -1.90
C VAL A 144 -16.19 1.09 -2.85
N GLY A 145 -14.89 1.20 -3.11
CA GLY A 145 -14.09 0.22 -3.83
C GLY A 145 -12.68 0.11 -3.26
N ILE A 146 -11.94 -0.89 -3.72
CA ILE A 146 -10.55 -1.14 -3.33
C ILE A 146 -9.67 -0.73 -4.50
N PHE A 147 -8.77 0.23 -4.28
CA PHE A 147 -7.81 0.63 -5.30
C PHE A 147 -6.79 -0.49 -5.52
N VAL A 148 -6.50 -0.78 -6.78
CA VAL A 148 -5.59 -1.88 -7.16
C VAL A 148 -4.41 -1.42 -8.01
N GLY A 149 -4.19 -0.11 -8.12
CA GLY A 149 -3.10 0.46 -8.92
C GLY A 149 -3.49 0.71 -10.37
N ASN A 150 -2.61 1.40 -11.11
CA ASN A 150 -2.81 1.76 -12.52
C ASN A 150 -4.16 2.46 -12.79
N ASP A 151 -4.59 3.31 -11.87
CA ASP A 151 -5.88 4.00 -11.90
C ASP A 151 -7.11 3.04 -11.90
N THR A 152 -6.91 1.77 -11.57
CA THR A 152 -7.96 0.75 -11.50
C THR A 152 -8.40 0.54 -10.05
N PHE A 153 -9.68 0.25 -9.87
CA PHE A 153 -10.24 -0.21 -8.60
C PHE A 153 -11.27 -1.32 -8.83
N VAL A 154 -11.49 -2.13 -7.79
CA VAL A 154 -12.45 -3.24 -7.79
C VAL A 154 -13.59 -2.92 -6.84
N HIS A 155 -14.83 -3.22 -7.24
CA HIS A 155 -16.02 -2.96 -6.44
C HIS A 155 -17.20 -3.84 -6.85
N SER A 156 -18.24 -3.91 -6.01
CA SER A 156 -19.54 -4.45 -6.41
C SER A 156 -20.37 -3.35 -7.08
N SER A 157 -20.54 -3.43 -8.40
CA SER A 157 -21.34 -2.53 -9.23
C SER A 157 -22.80 -2.96 -9.29
N LEU A 158 -23.73 -2.01 -9.25
CA LEU A 158 -25.17 -2.27 -9.35
C LEU A 158 -25.54 -3.05 -10.62
N SER A 159 -24.93 -2.73 -11.76
CA SER A 159 -25.28 -3.34 -13.06
C SER A 159 -24.40 -4.53 -13.41
N LYS A 160 -23.10 -4.44 -13.14
CA LYS A 160 -22.10 -5.44 -13.56
C LYS A 160 -21.81 -6.51 -12.49
N GLY A 161 -22.24 -6.30 -11.24
CA GLY A 161 -21.76 -7.11 -10.12
C GLY A 161 -20.32 -6.75 -9.76
N ILE A 162 -19.58 -7.69 -9.16
CA ILE A 162 -18.16 -7.48 -8.85
C ILE A 162 -17.37 -7.33 -10.14
N THR A 163 -16.69 -6.19 -10.28
CA THR A 163 -15.99 -5.79 -11.51
C THR A 163 -14.85 -4.83 -11.19
N GLU A 164 -14.02 -4.56 -12.19
CA GLU A 164 -13.02 -3.51 -12.16
C GLU A 164 -13.43 -2.35 -13.08
N ASP A 165 -13.16 -1.13 -12.66
CA ASP A 165 -13.35 0.08 -13.45
C ASP A 165 -12.14 1.02 -13.25
N LYS A 166 -12.00 1.99 -14.15
CA LYS A 166 -10.93 3.01 -14.09
C LYS A 166 -11.44 4.25 -13.37
N LEU A 167 -10.63 4.80 -12.48
CA LEU A 167 -10.96 5.99 -11.68
C LEU A 167 -11.08 7.24 -12.55
N GLN A 168 -10.32 7.34 -13.64
CA GLN A 168 -10.41 8.39 -14.66
C GLN A 168 -11.64 8.30 -15.56
N GLN A 169 -12.43 7.22 -15.51
CA GLN A 169 -13.69 7.21 -16.23
C GLN A 169 -14.57 8.35 -15.72
N LYS A 170 -15.08 9.18 -16.64
CA LYS A 170 -15.87 10.40 -16.36
C LYS A 170 -16.95 10.21 -15.28
N TYR A 171 -17.57 9.03 -15.22
CA TYR A 171 -18.56 8.71 -14.19
C TYR A 171 -17.98 8.71 -12.78
N TYR A 172 -16.88 7.99 -12.56
CA TYR A 172 -16.22 7.83 -11.26
C TYR A 172 -15.38 9.05 -10.89
N ASP A 173 -14.71 9.64 -11.87
CA ASP A 173 -13.89 10.85 -11.69
C ASP A 173 -14.69 11.99 -11.06
N ARG A 174 -15.90 12.25 -11.57
CA ARG A 174 -16.82 13.27 -11.06
C ARG A 174 -17.42 12.96 -9.69
N ARG A 175 -17.35 11.70 -9.25
CA ARG A 175 -18.02 11.20 -8.04
C ARG A 175 -17.04 10.84 -6.93
N PHE A 176 -15.74 10.91 -7.21
CA PHE A 176 -14.72 10.62 -6.23
C PHE A 176 -14.87 11.57 -5.04
N ALA A 177 -15.04 10.98 -3.86
CA ALA A 177 -15.32 11.72 -2.64
C ALA A 177 -14.14 11.70 -1.64
N GLY A 178 -13.12 10.89 -1.93
CA GLY A 178 -11.92 10.75 -1.12
C GLY A 178 -11.45 9.31 -1.03
N ALA A 179 -10.33 9.12 -0.31
CA ALA A 179 -9.75 7.82 -0.05
C ALA A 179 -9.21 7.74 1.38
N VAL A 180 -9.17 6.52 1.92
CA VAL A 180 -8.49 6.24 3.18
C VAL A 180 -7.58 5.02 3.05
N ARG A 181 -6.48 5.06 3.78
CA ARG A 181 -5.58 3.94 4.00
C ARG A 181 -5.80 3.40 5.40
N VAL A 182 -6.26 2.15 5.46
CA VAL A 182 -6.46 1.42 6.71
C VAL A 182 -5.28 0.50 7.02
N LEU A 183 -4.49 0.14 6.01
CA LEU A 183 -3.27 -0.62 6.16
C LEU A 183 -2.10 0.37 6.31
N ASP A 184 -1.83 0.83 7.53
CA ASP A 184 -0.63 1.64 7.83
C ASP A 184 0.64 0.79 7.63
N ASN A 185 0.51 -0.47 8.03
CA ASN A 185 1.38 -1.60 7.74
C ASN A 185 0.52 -2.86 8.02
N PRO A 186 0.33 -3.84 7.11
CA PRO A 186 -0.52 -5.02 7.36
C PRO A 186 -0.11 -5.90 8.57
N ASN A 187 0.90 -5.48 9.35
CA ASN A 187 1.41 -6.13 10.56
C ASN A 187 1.01 -5.46 11.89
N SER A 188 0.51 -4.22 11.93
CA SER A 188 0.18 -3.57 13.22
C SER A 188 -1.16 -4.01 13.82
N ASP A 189 -2.10 -4.48 12.99
CA ASP A 189 -3.43 -4.91 13.47
C ASP A 189 -3.44 -6.29 14.12
N PHE A 190 -2.32 -7.01 14.11
CA PHE A 190 -2.17 -8.27 14.82
C PHE A 190 -1.69 -8.10 16.27
N LEU A 191 -1.21 -6.92 16.66
CA LEU A 191 -0.66 -6.65 18.01
C LEU A 191 -1.68 -6.02 18.97
N SER A 192 -2.92 -5.79 18.54
CA SER A 192 -4.00 -5.26 19.38
C SER A 192 -5.15 -6.25 19.63
N LEU A 193 -5.02 -7.49 19.15
CA LEU A 193 -5.94 -8.57 19.53
C LEU A 193 -5.38 -9.31 20.76
N PRO A 194 -6.11 -9.38 21.89
CA PRO A 194 -5.74 -10.30 22.95
C PRO A 194 -5.67 -11.70 22.34
N SER A 195 -4.50 -12.33 22.48
CA SER A 195 -4.27 -13.70 22.06
C SER A 195 -5.41 -14.58 22.57
N GLN A 196 -6.12 -15.26 21.67
CA GLN A 196 -7.14 -16.25 22.05
C GLN A 196 -6.54 -17.50 22.73
N SER A 197 -5.25 -17.47 23.10
CA SER A 197 -4.64 -18.49 23.95
C SER A 197 -4.91 -18.31 25.45
N GLU A 198 -5.53 -17.22 25.89
CA GLU A 198 -5.86 -17.01 27.32
C GLU A 198 -7.26 -17.51 27.71
N THR A 199 -8.18 -17.71 26.77
CA THR A 199 -9.54 -18.17 27.09
C THR A 199 -9.64 -19.68 27.35
N ALA A 200 -8.59 -20.47 27.06
CA ALA A 200 -8.61 -21.92 27.23
C ALA A 200 -8.11 -22.42 28.61
N ARG A 201 -7.75 -21.52 29.54
CA ARG A 201 -7.24 -21.89 30.88
C ARG A 201 -8.22 -21.75 32.04
N GLN A 202 -9.47 -21.36 31.80
CA GLN A 202 -10.41 -21.07 32.89
C GLN A 202 -11.59 -22.05 33.03
N LEU A 203 -11.48 -23.26 32.47
CA LEU A 203 -12.53 -24.29 32.55
C LEU A 203 -12.11 -25.62 33.19
N ASN A 204 -10.89 -25.75 33.73
CA ASN A 204 -10.46 -26.96 34.43
C ASN A 204 -9.90 -26.62 35.83
N GLU A 205 -10.78 -26.35 36.78
CA GLU A 205 -10.49 -26.56 38.21
C GLU A 205 -11.70 -27.28 38.83
N PRO A 206 -11.58 -28.55 39.25
CA PRO A 206 -12.63 -29.24 40.00
C PRO A 206 -12.67 -28.72 41.45
N SER A 207 -13.88 -28.56 41.97
CA SER A 207 -14.16 -28.29 43.39
C SER A 207 -13.86 -29.48 44.28
#